data_AF-A0A2E1FMR0-F1
#
_entry.id   AF-A0A2E1FMR0-F1
#
_cell.length_a   1.000
_cell.length_b   1.000
_cell.length_c   1.000
_cell.angle_alpha   90.00
_cell.angle_beta   90.00
_cell.angle_gamma   90.00
#
_symmetry.space_group_name_H-M   'P 1'
#
loop_
_entity.id
_entity.type
_entity.pdbx_description
1 polymer ?
#
loop_
_entity_poly.entity_id
_entity_poly.type
_entity_poly.pdbx_seq_one_letter_code
_entity_poly.pdbx_strand_id
1 'polypeptide(L)'
;MEYGEVAINYSQTDPAIFLKNSNNDIIRIAGAGPKIGDLTGNVTGNVTGNVTGNVTGNVTGNVTGALTGNADTATKLATGRTIAISGDATYTSPAFDGSSNVTGALTLANSGVTASNYGSSTAIPVVTVDAKGRVTAATTAAINTSFTLSDGTNTQTINGGDTLTVTGGSNLTSVVGATDTVTLNLDSTLTGLTSITSTNFVGNVTGDITGSINLDSDLDMKTFSIITSQSNRDVNLNPHGSGVVVIKGNATRGSGQLALNCENNSHGVKIKGPAHSAGATYTLTLPTALPTVTGQSLVSDTSGVLSFSTIDTGNPGFLETPALLSTNTTISANVNAGGMGTMAIASGIVLTVPSTSTYTVIKG
;
A
#
# COMPACT_ATOMS: atom_id res chain seq x y z
N MET A 1 73.20 117.84 14.94
CA MET A 1 72.26 117.73 13.82
C MET A 1 70.90 118.18 14.29
N GLU A 2 70.44 119.32 13.77
CA GLU A 2 69.05 119.77 13.79
C GLU A 2 68.21 119.02 12.73
N TYR A 3 66.88 119.11 12.81
CA TYR A 3 65.97 118.44 11.86
C TYR A 3 66.27 118.84 10.41
N GLY A 4 66.44 117.86 9.53
CA GLY A 4 66.78 118.09 8.12
C GLY A 4 68.26 118.34 7.84
N GLU A 5 69.11 118.46 8.87
CA GLU A 5 70.56 118.52 8.67
C GLU A 5 71.12 117.17 8.20
N VAL A 6 72.08 117.26 7.28
CA VAL A 6 72.83 116.13 6.75
C VAL A 6 74.19 116.08 7.43
N ALA A 7 74.55 114.94 8.02
CA ALA A 7 75.92 114.68 8.44
C ALA A 7 76.56 113.62 7.55
N ILE A 8 77.82 113.86 7.19
CA ILE A 8 78.63 112.94 6.40
C ILE A 8 79.74 112.40 7.30
N ASN A 9 79.81 111.09 7.43
CA ASN A 9 80.94 110.40 8.05
C ASN A 9 81.94 110.02 6.96
N TYR A 10 83.14 110.62 7.04
CA TYR A 10 84.24 110.40 6.09
C TYR A 10 85.17 109.25 6.49
N SER A 11 84.72 108.32 7.34
CA SER A 11 85.49 107.13 7.71
C SER A 11 85.91 106.33 6.47
N GLN A 12 87.18 105.92 6.41
CA GLN A 12 87.70 105.10 5.30
C GLN A 12 87.12 103.68 5.26
N THR A 13 86.54 103.19 6.37
CA THR A 13 86.02 101.81 6.48
C THR A 13 84.49 101.70 6.46
N ASP A 14 83.76 102.79 6.72
CA ASP A 14 82.30 102.85 6.60
C ASP A 14 81.85 104.29 6.29
N PRO A 15 82.13 104.80 5.07
CA PRO A 15 81.66 106.11 4.67
C PRO A 15 80.13 106.09 4.58
N ALA A 16 79.47 107.06 5.23
CA ALA A 16 78.02 107.09 5.32
C ALA A 16 77.46 108.51 5.40
N ILE A 17 76.23 108.67 4.89
CA ILE A 17 75.43 109.88 4.97
C ILE A 17 74.28 109.62 5.95
N PHE A 18 74.06 110.53 6.89
CA PHE A 18 73.01 110.48 7.88
C PHE A 18 72.11 111.71 7.78
N LEU A 19 70.82 111.54 8.07
CA LEU A 19 69.83 112.61 8.22
C LEU A 19 69.19 112.53 9.61
N LYS A 20 68.93 113.67 10.25
CA LYS A 20 68.08 113.76 11.44
C LYS A 20 66.61 113.91 11.02
N ASN A 21 65.78 112.92 11.30
CA ASN A 21 64.36 112.94 10.93
C ASN A 21 63.51 113.75 11.94
N SER A 22 62.22 113.93 11.66
CA SER A 22 61.28 114.72 12.47
C SER A 22 60.95 114.07 13.81
N ASN A 23 61.26 112.78 13.95
CA ASN A 23 61.14 112.03 15.20
C ASN A 23 62.41 112.13 16.06
N ASN A 24 63.39 112.95 15.65
CA ASN A 24 64.68 113.11 16.29
C ASN A 24 65.58 111.86 16.24
N ASP A 25 65.37 110.95 15.28
CA ASP A 25 66.26 109.82 15.01
C ASP A 25 67.35 110.21 14.00
N ILE A 26 68.55 109.66 14.16
CA ILE A 26 69.61 109.75 13.15
C ILE A 26 69.48 108.52 12.23
N ILE A 27 69.05 108.74 10.98
CA ILE A 27 68.87 107.68 9.99
C ILE A 27 70.02 107.72 9.00
N ARG A 28 70.63 106.55 8.76
CA ARG A 28 71.62 106.37 7.69
C ARG A 28 70.91 106.24 6.35
N ILE A 29 71.20 107.12 5.40
CA ILE A 29 70.53 107.18 4.09
C ILE A 29 71.37 106.69 2.91
N ALA A 30 72.70 106.64 3.06
CA ALA A 30 73.61 106.03 2.08
C ALA A 30 74.92 105.58 2.76
N GLY A 31 75.52 104.48 2.30
CA GLY A 31 76.81 103.97 2.82
C GLY A 31 77.06 102.51 2.43
N ALA A 32 78.31 102.06 2.50
CA ALA A 32 78.71 100.71 2.06
C ALA A 32 78.44 99.59 3.09
N GLY A 33 78.20 99.93 4.37
CA GLY A 33 77.90 98.94 5.41
C GLY A 33 76.49 98.31 5.33
N PRO A 34 76.22 97.24 6.11
CA PRO A 34 74.90 96.63 6.19
C PRO A 34 73.85 97.62 6.69
N LYS A 35 72.66 97.60 6.10
CA LYS A 35 71.52 98.37 6.60
C LYS A 35 70.92 97.60 7.80
N ILE A 36 70.97 98.20 8.99
CA ILE A 36 70.37 97.65 10.21
C ILE A 36 69.08 98.43 10.46
N GLY A 37 67.93 97.81 10.19
CA GLY A 37 66.59 98.40 10.36
C GLY A 37 65.58 97.87 9.33
N ASP A 38 64.29 98.15 9.55
CA ASP A 38 63.22 97.72 8.66
C ASP A 38 63.39 98.31 7.26
N LEU A 39 63.16 97.48 6.24
CA LEU A 39 63.10 97.91 4.86
C LEU A 39 61.64 98.01 4.41
N THR A 40 61.14 99.24 4.26
CA THR A 40 59.84 99.52 3.65
C THR A 40 60.04 99.84 2.17
N GLY A 41 59.84 98.87 1.29
CA GLY A 41 59.96 99.02 -0.17
C GLY A 41 60.29 97.71 -0.90
N ASN A 42 60.30 97.74 -2.23
CA ASN A 42 60.67 96.58 -3.05
C ASN A 42 62.18 96.30 -2.93
N VAL A 43 62.53 95.03 -2.74
CA VAL A 43 63.91 94.55 -2.91
C VAL A 43 64.06 94.07 -4.36
N THR A 44 64.86 94.78 -5.15
CA THR A 44 65.25 94.34 -6.49
C THR A 44 66.66 93.78 -6.43
N GLY A 45 66.80 92.46 -6.36
CA GLY A 45 68.09 91.75 -6.25
C GLY A 45 68.02 90.46 -5.44
N ASN A 46 69.14 89.76 -5.28
CA ASN A 46 69.22 88.54 -4.47
C ASN A 46 69.19 88.88 -2.98
N VAL A 47 68.34 88.20 -2.20
CA VAL A 47 68.44 88.20 -0.74
C VAL A 47 69.31 87.01 -0.33
N THR A 48 70.47 87.28 0.25
CA THR A 48 71.36 86.23 0.79
C THR A 48 71.22 86.21 2.31
N GLY A 49 70.50 85.21 2.85
CA GLY A 49 70.22 85.07 4.28
C GLY A 49 68.83 84.50 4.57
N ASN A 50 68.49 84.35 5.86
CA ASN A 50 67.16 83.86 6.27
C ASN A 50 66.11 84.98 6.14
N VAL A 51 64.99 84.69 5.47
CA VAL A 51 63.79 85.50 5.57
C VAL A 51 62.92 84.92 6.67
N THR A 52 62.73 85.66 7.77
CA THR A 52 61.89 85.24 8.90
C THR A 52 60.58 86.01 8.84
N GLY A 53 59.44 85.33 8.66
CA GLY A 53 58.12 85.95 8.54
C GLY A 53 57.28 85.36 7.39
N ASN A 54 56.08 85.91 7.18
CA ASN A 54 55.20 85.50 6.09
C ASN A 54 55.70 86.08 4.75
N VAL A 55 55.85 85.24 3.74
CA VAL A 55 56.02 85.68 2.35
C VAL A 55 54.65 85.69 1.69
N THR A 56 54.07 86.87 1.53
CA THR A 56 52.81 87.04 0.78
C THR A 56 53.12 87.28 -0.70
N GLY A 57 52.79 86.32 -1.57
CA GLY A 57 52.99 86.42 -3.01
C GLY A 57 53.52 85.13 -3.65
N ASN A 58 53.86 85.19 -4.94
CA ASN A 58 54.42 84.05 -5.67
C ASN A 58 55.90 83.88 -5.32
N VAL A 59 56.29 82.66 -4.92
CA VAL A 59 57.70 82.26 -4.85
C VAL A 59 58.05 81.53 -6.13
N THR A 60 58.88 82.13 -6.97
CA THR A 60 59.39 81.49 -8.19
C THR A 60 60.76 80.87 -7.93
N GLY A 61 60.89 79.57 -8.18
CA GLY A 61 62.16 78.82 -8.01
C GLY A 61 62.05 77.61 -7.09
N ASN A 62 63.20 77.06 -6.71
CA ASN A 62 63.28 75.92 -5.82
C ASN A 62 63.08 76.36 -4.36
N VAL A 63 62.18 75.70 -3.64
CA VAL A 63 62.06 75.83 -2.19
C VAL A 63 62.70 74.58 -1.57
N THR A 64 63.74 74.76 -0.77
CA THR A 64 64.37 73.67 -0.02
C THR A 64 63.89 73.71 1.43
N GLY A 65 63.05 72.75 1.82
CA GLY A 65 62.50 72.68 3.17
C GLY A 65 61.12 72.01 3.22
N ALA A 66 60.53 71.94 4.40
CA ALA A 66 59.15 71.47 4.57
C ALA A 66 58.17 72.55 4.12
N LEU A 67 57.19 72.17 3.29
CA LEU A 67 56.03 72.98 2.95
C LEU A 67 54.80 72.36 3.62
N THR A 68 54.14 73.10 4.51
CA THR A 68 52.93 72.65 5.20
C THR A 68 51.70 73.25 4.52
N GLY A 69 50.75 72.41 4.08
CA GLY A 69 49.52 72.84 3.39
C GLY A 69 49.20 71.95 2.19
N ASN A 70 48.12 72.27 1.48
CA ASN A 70 47.76 71.61 0.22
C ASN A 70 48.42 72.36 -0.94
N ALA A 71 49.03 71.65 -1.88
CA ALA A 71 49.42 72.25 -3.15
C ALA A 71 48.17 72.45 -4.01
N ASP A 72 47.94 73.68 -4.50
CA ASP A 72 46.79 73.98 -5.39
C ASP A 72 46.82 73.14 -6.67
N THR A 73 48.02 72.88 -7.20
CA THR A 73 48.26 71.97 -8.32
C THR A 73 49.58 71.21 -8.12
N ALA A 74 49.54 69.88 -8.15
CA ALA A 74 50.73 69.04 -8.21
C ALA A 74 50.82 68.34 -9.57
N THR A 75 51.90 68.55 -10.32
CA THR A 75 52.06 67.98 -11.67
C THR A 75 52.37 66.48 -11.66
N LYS A 76 53.18 66.02 -10.70
CA LYS A 76 53.43 64.60 -10.40
C LYS A 76 54.15 64.41 -9.06
N LEU A 77 54.11 63.21 -8.49
CA LEU A 77 54.99 62.78 -7.41
C LEU A 77 56.43 62.67 -7.92
N ALA A 78 57.39 63.18 -7.15
CA ALA A 78 58.81 63.07 -7.50
C ALA A 78 59.28 61.61 -7.55
N THR A 79 58.72 60.75 -6.69
CA THR A 79 58.93 59.31 -6.70
C THR A 79 57.57 58.64 -6.78
N GLY A 80 57.28 58.03 -7.94
CA GLY A 80 56.07 57.24 -8.13
C GLY A 80 55.99 56.08 -7.13
N ARG A 81 54.77 55.74 -6.72
CA ARG A 81 54.52 54.68 -5.74
C ARG A 81 53.68 53.59 -6.36
N THR A 82 53.91 52.35 -5.95
CA THR A 82 53.03 51.24 -6.29
C THR A 82 51.87 51.20 -5.29
N ILE A 83 50.65 51.10 -5.79
CA ILE A 83 49.47 50.82 -4.99
C ILE A 83 49.20 49.33 -5.12
N ALA A 84 49.17 48.62 -4.00
CA ALA A 84 48.94 47.18 -3.98
C ALA A 84 47.76 46.81 -3.08
N ILE A 85 46.93 45.90 -3.57
CA ILE A 85 45.90 45.17 -2.83
C ILE A 85 46.40 43.74 -2.68
N SER A 86 46.34 43.19 -1.47
CA SER A 86 46.81 41.84 -1.15
C SER A 86 45.81 41.13 -0.23
N GLY A 87 45.89 39.80 -0.14
CA GLY A 87 44.92 38.95 0.56
C GLY A 87 44.02 38.23 -0.44
N ASP A 88 42.70 38.31 -0.23
CA ASP A 88 41.71 37.63 -1.08
C ASP A 88 41.58 38.22 -2.49
N ALA A 89 42.08 39.44 -2.68
CA ALA A 89 42.21 40.06 -3.97
C ALA A 89 43.63 40.58 -4.17
N THR A 90 44.12 40.47 -5.41
CA THR A 90 45.45 40.88 -5.83
C THR A 90 45.33 41.86 -6.98
N TYR A 91 45.89 43.04 -6.74
CA TYR A 91 46.14 44.05 -7.77
C TYR A 91 47.40 44.80 -7.38
N THR A 92 48.28 45.03 -8.34
CA THR A 92 49.48 45.85 -8.17
C THR A 92 49.50 46.85 -9.31
N SER A 93 49.43 48.14 -8.97
CA SER A 93 49.43 49.20 -9.96
C SER A 93 50.82 49.36 -10.61
N PRO A 94 50.90 49.79 -11.88
CA PRO A 94 52.06 50.53 -12.37
C PRO A 94 52.44 51.69 -11.42
N ALA A 95 53.65 52.23 -11.53
CA ALA A 95 54.09 53.34 -10.70
C ALA A 95 53.11 54.53 -10.83
N PHE A 96 52.39 54.83 -9.74
CA PHE A 96 51.47 55.95 -9.65
C PHE A 96 52.25 57.20 -9.24
N ASP A 97 52.33 58.17 -10.16
CA ASP A 97 52.91 59.48 -9.90
C ASP A 97 51.92 60.63 -10.15
N GLY A 98 50.67 60.35 -10.53
CA GLY A 98 49.65 61.37 -10.80
C GLY A 98 49.76 62.05 -12.17
N SER A 99 50.70 61.65 -13.03
CA SER A 99 50.80 62.15 -14.42
C SER A 99 49.68 61.67 -15.33
N SER A 100 49.05 60.54 -14.99
CA SER A 100 47.94 59.93 -15.71
C SER A 100 47.17 58.96 -14.81
N ASN A 101 45.98 58.55 -15.27
CA ASN A 101 45.20 57.53 -14.57
C ASN A 101 45.92 56.17 -14.66
N VAL A 102 46.01 55.47 -13.53
CA VAL A 102 46.55 54.11 -13.47
C VAL A 102 45.39 53.13 -13.30
N THR A 103 45.31 52.14 -14.19
CA THR A 103 44.27 51.10 -14.16
C THR A 103 44.89 49.72 -14.25
N GLY A 104 44.10 48.69 -13.93
CA GLY A 104 44.44 47.31 -14.21
C GLY A 104 43.39 46.35 -13.64
N ALA A 105 43.54 45.07 -13.96
CA ALA A 105 42.58 44.07 -13.54
C ALA A 105 42.82 43.63 -12.09
N LEU A 106 41.77 43.70 -11.28
CA LEU A 106 41.74 43.04 -9.98
C LEU A 106 41.54 41.53 -10.18
N THR A 107 42.35 40.72 -9.51
CA THR A 107 42.19 39.26 -9.50
C THR A 107 41.83 38.78 -8.11
N LEU A 108 40.98 37.77 -7.98
CA LEU A 108 40.71 37.12 -6.69
C LEU A 108 41.65 35.93 -6.50
N ALA A 109 42.01 35.64 -5.25
CA ALA A 109 42.70 34.42 -4.86
C ALA A 109 41.78 33.20 -5.02
N ASN A 110 42.37 32.01 -5.11
CA ASN A 110 41.61 30.76 -5.10
C ASN A 110 41.00 30.55 -3.71
N SER A 111 39.71 30.25 -3.64
CA SER A 111 39.01 30.05 -2.37
C SER A 111 39.22 28.65 -1.77
N GLY A 112 39.89 27.76 -2.50
CA GLY A 112 40.07 26.35 -2.14
C GLY A 112 39.00 25.42 -2.72
N VAL A 113 37.94 25.95 -3.33
CA VAL A 113 36.97 25.13 -4.07
C VAL A 113 37.56 24.67 -5.41
N THR A 114 37.25 23.45 -5.81
CA THR A 114 37.57 22.99 -7.17
C THR A 114 36.58 23.59 -8.16
N ALA A 115 37.10 24.15 -9.25
CA ALA A 115 36.26 24.69 -10.32
C ALA A 115 35.47 23.54 -10.97
N SER A 116 34.15 23.57 -10.85
CA SER A 116 33.28 22.48 -11.34
C SER A 116 31.81 22.91 -11.37
N ASN A 117 30.97 22.02 -11.91
CA ASN A 117 29.53 22.03 -11.71
C ASN A 117 29.18 21.29 -10.41
N TYR A 118 28.36 21.91 -9.58
CA TYR A 118 27.82 21.35 -8.34
C TYR A 118 26.31 21.28 -8.43
N GLY A 119 25.73 20.13 -8.10
CA GLY A 119 24.31 19.82 -8.27
C GLY A 119 24.07 18.65 -9.23
N SER A 120 22.83 18.17 -9.29
CA SER A 120 22.39 17.03 -10.12
C SER A 120 20.87 17.03 -10.27
N SER A 121 20.30 16.00 -10.91
CA SER A 121 18.85 15.74 -10.94
C SER A 121 18.24 15.40 -9.58
N THR A 122 19.06 15.15 -8.55
CA THR A 122 18.62 14.93 -7.16
C THR A 122 19.08 16.02 -6.20
N ALA A 123 19.90 16.98 -6.66
CA ALA A 123 20.40 18.11 -5.90
C ALA A 123 20.38 19.37 -6.77
N ILE A 124 19.27 20.11 -6.73
CA ILE A 124 19.02 21.29 -7.57
C ILE A 124 19.19 22.56 -6.73
N PRO A 125 19.82 23.63 -7.24
CA PRO A 125 20.24 23.88 -8.63
C PRO A 125 21.61 23.29 -9.00
N VAL A 126 21.92 23.32 -10.31
CA VAL A 126 23.28 23.08 -10.82
C VAL A 126 23.98 24.44 -10.97
N VAL A 127 25.07 24.65 -10.24
CA VAL A 127 25.88 25.87 -10.31
C VAL A 127 27.28 25.56 -10.81
N THR A 128 27.80 26.39 -11.69
CA THR A 128 29.22 26.36 -12.08
C THR A 128 29.97 27.35 -11.19
N VAL A 129 31.02 26.88 -10.53
CA VAL A 129 31.93 27.75 -9.79
C VAL A 129 33.31 27.74 -10.41
N ASP A 130 33.98 28.89 -10.43
CA ASP A 130 35.40 28.95 -10.77
C ASP A 130 36.29 28.62 -9.56
N ALA A 131 37.61 28.49 -9.78
CA ALA A 131 38.57 28.21 -8.70
C ALA A 131 38.67 29.35 -7.65
N LYS A 132 38.12 30.53 -7.96
CA LYS A 132 38.01 31.67 -7.06
C LYS A 132 36.73 31.61 -6.22
N GLY A 133 35.91 30.57 -6.37
CA GLY A 133 34.67 30.37 -5.62
C GLY A 133 33.49 31.21 -6.10
N ARG A 134 33.61 31.87 -7.25
CA ARG A 134 32.50 32.66 -7.79
C ARG A 134 31.57 31.76 -8.59
N VAL A 135 30.27 31.99 -8.47
CA VAL A 135 29.29 31.40 -9.38
C VAL A 135 29.42 32.07 -10.75
N THR A 136 29.74 31.28 -11.77
CA THR A 136 29.91 31.73 -13.16
C THR A 136 28.73 31.33 -14.04
N ALA A 137 27.91 30.38 -13.61
CA ALA A 137 26.63 30.05 -14.22
C ALA A 137 25.71 29.37 -13.19
N ALA A 138 24.39 29.47 -13.39
CA ALA A 138 23.39 28.76 -12.63
C ALA A 138 22.31 28.21 -13.58
N THR A 139 21.98 26.93 -13.43
CA THR A 139 20.96 26.23 -14.20
C THR A 139 20.16 25.30 -13.28
N THR A 140 19.03 24.78 -13.77
CA THR A 140 18.26 23.72 -13.11
C THR A 140 18.46 22.41 -13.86
N ALA A 141 18.63 21.30 -13.14
CA ALA A 141 18.54 19.97 -13.74
C ALA A 141 17.07 19.53 -13.83
N ALA A 142 16.70 18.80 -14.89
CA ALA A 142 15.39 18.16 -14.94
C ALA A 142 15.33 16.98 -13.95
N ILE A 143 14.28 16.91 -13.13
CA ILE A 143 13.98 15.73 -12.33
C ILE A 143 13.08 14.82 -13.15
N ASN A 144 13.49 13.56 -13.35
CA ASN A 144 12.57 12.57 -13.87
C ASN A 144 11.65 12.11 -12.73
N THR A 145 10.40 12.53 -12.79
CA THR A 145 9.34 12.22 -11.83
C THR A 145 8.37 11.17 -12.37
N SER A 146 8.61 10.67 -13.58
CA SER A 146 7.75 9.68 -14.21
C SER A 146 8.24 8.26 -13.98
N PHE A 147 7.30 7.33 -14.01
CA PHE A 147 7.59 5.90 -14.10
C PHE A 147 6.59 5.26 -15.06
N THR A 148 6.93 4.06 -15.55
CA THR A 148 6.07 3.30 -16.44
C THR A 148 5.37 2.20 -15.65
N LEU A 149 4.04 2.17 -15.70
CA LEU A 149 3.22 1.05 -15.23
C LEU A 149 2.95 0.10 -16.41
N SER A 150 3.08 -1.20 -16.18
CA SER A 150 2.84 -2.24 -17.19
C SER A 150 2.03 -3.39 -16.60
N ASP A 151 1.05 -3.89 -17.35
CA ASP A 151 0.35 -5.15 -17.05
C ASP A 151 0.96 -6.35 -17.80
N GLY A 152 2.12 -6.16 -18.45
CA GLY A 152 2.78 -7.13 -19.30
C GLY A 152 2.34 -7.08 -20.77
N THR A 153 1.22 -6.42 -21.08
CA THR A 153 0.67 -6.24 -22.43
C THR A 153 0.67 -4.76 -22.84
N ASN A 154 0.16 -3.89 -21.98
CA ASN A 154 0.10 -2.44 -22.16
C ASN A 154 1.07 -1.75 -21.21
N THR A 155 1.57 -0.58 -21.61
CA THR A 155 2.40 0.28 -20.78
C THR A 155 1.83 1.69 -20.75
N GLN A 156 1.93 2.33 -19.60
CA GLN A 156 1.51 3.71 -19.39
C GLN A 156 2.60 4.45 -18.63
N THR A 157 3.05 5.59 -19.15
CA THR A 157 3.91 6.52 -18.40
C THR A 157 3.03 7.37 -17.49
N ILE A 158 3.27 7.28 -16.18
CA ILE A 158 2.67 8.15 -15.18
C ILE A 158 3.66 9.29 -14.94
N ASN A 159 3.32 10.51 -15.33
CA ASN A 159 4.21 11.66 -15.17
C ASN A 159 4.15 12.22 -13.76
N GLY A 160 5.14 13.03 -13.37
CA GLY A 160 5.08 13.74 -12.11
C GLY A 160 3.85 14.65 -12.03
N GLY A 161 3.07 14.48 -10.98
CA GLY A 161 1.81 15.20 -10.77
C GLY A 161 0.56 14.45 -11.25
N ASP A 162 0.71 13.37 -12.04
CA ASP A 162 -0.41 12.51 -12.40
C ASP A 162 -0.86 11.67 -11.20
N THR A 163 -2.15 11.38 -11.12
CA THR A 163 -2.70 10.45 -10.12
C THR A 163 -2.78 9.04 -10.72
N LEU A 164 -2.01 8.10 -10.18
CA LEU A 164 -2.22 6.67 -10.49
C LEU A 164 -3.48 6.17 -9.78
N THR A 165 -4.52 5.89 -10.54
CA THR A 165 -5.73 5.24 -10.02
C THR A 165 -5.65 3.74 -10.25
N VAL A 166 -5.73 2.96 -9.17
CA VAL A 166 -5.87 1.50 -9.23
C VAL A 166 -7.32 1.16 -8.92
N THR A 167 -8.10 0.84 -9.94
CA THR A 167 -9.53 0.52 -9.81
C THR A 167 -9.71 -0.96 -9.47
N GLY A 168 -10.61 -1.26 -8.54
CA GLY A 168 -11.10 -2.62 -8.35
C GLY A 168 -11.96 -3.06 -9.54
N GLY A 169 -11.59 -4.13 -10.23
CA GLY A 169 -12.39 -4.71 -11.31
C GLY A 169 -13.60 -5.49 -10.79
N SER A 170 -14.26 -6.27 -11.64
CA SER A 170 -15.29 -7.20 -11.16
C SER A 170 -14.69 -8.18 -10.15
N ASN A 171 -15.36 -8.33 -9.00
CA ASN A 171 -14.97 -9.23 -7.90
C ASN A 171 -13.74 -8.79 -7.10
N LEU A 172 -13.22 -7.58 -7.35
CA LEU A 172 -12.10 -7.00 -6.62
C LEU A 172 -12.42 -5.56 -6.20
N THR A 173 -12.11 -5.22 -4.96
CA THR A 173 -12.14 -3.85 -4.45
C THR A 173 -10.71 -3.37 -4.19
N SER A 174 -10.37 -2.19 -4.69
CA SER A 174 -9.09 -1.53 -4.43
C SER A 174 -9.22 -0.48 -3.32
N VAL A 175 -8.31 -0.49 -2.35
CA VAL A 175 -8.29 0.45 -1.22
C VAL A 175 -6.89 1.04 -1.10
N VAL A 176 -6.78 2.37 -1.10
CA VAL A 176 -5.52 3.09 -0.84
C VAL A 176 -5.40 3.36 0.67
N GLY A 177 -4.27 2.97 1.27
CA GLY A 177 -3.97 3.14 2.70
C GLY A 177 -2.91 4.22 2.96
N ALA A 178 -2.77 4.64 4.23
CA ALA A 178 -1.91 5.75 4.66
C ALA A 178 -0.39 5.50 4.54
N THR A 179 0.05 4.32 4.10
CA THR A 179 1.46 3.91 4.03
C THR A 179 1.95 3.70 2.59
N ASP A 180 1.47 4.48 1.64
CA ASP A 180 1.78 4.31 0.20
C ASP A 180 1.43 2.91 -0.33
N THR A 181 0.40 2.28 0.25
CA THR A 181 -0.06 0.95 -0.11
C THR A 181 -1.39 1.00 -0.82
N VAL A 182 -1.53 0.19 -1.87
CA VAL A 182 -2.82 -0.21 -2.43
C VAL A 182 -3.08 -1.66 -2.04
N THR A 183 -4.25 -1.94 -1.47
CA THR A 183 -4.71 -3.29 -1.18
C THR A 183 -5.81 -3.66 -2.16
N LEU A 184 -5.68 -4.82 -2.81
CA LEU A 184 -6.72 -5.43 -3.64
C LEU A 184 -7.37 -6.56 -2.84
N ASN A 185 -8.64 -6.38 -2.50
CA ASN A 185 -9.44 -7.35 -1.76
C ASN A 185 -10.42 -8.05 -2.69
N LEU A 186 -10.71 -9.33 -2.44
CA LEU A 186 -11.89 -9.96 -3.04
C LEU A 186 -13.15 -9.32 -2.48
N ASP A 187 -14.15 -9.14 -3.34
CA ASP A 187 -15.46 -8.67 -2.93
C ASP A 187 -16.16 -9.73 -2.04
N SER A 188 -17.04 -9.29 -1.15
CA SER A 188 -17.82 -10.20 -0.30
C SER A 188 -18.82 -11.05 -1.11
N THR A 189 -19.18 -10.59 -2.29
CA THR A 189 -20.06 -11.28 -3.23
C THR A 189 -19.39 -11.32 -4.58
N LEU A 190 -19.17 -12.52 -5.11
CA LEU A 190 -18.60 -12.71 -6.43
C LEU A 190 -19.73 -12.92 -7.44
N THR A 191 -19.67 -12.23 -8.58
CA THR A 191 -20.68 -12.29 -9.64
C THR A 191 -20.03 -12.49 -11.01
N GLY A 192 -20.80 -13.02 -11.96
CA GLY A 192 -20.35 -13.20 -13.35
C GLY A 192 -19.26 -14.25 -13.57
N LEU A 193 -18.90 -15.03 -12.55
CA LEU A 193 -17.95 -16.13 -12.67
C LEU A 193 -18.58 -17.32 -13.39
N THR A 194 -17.85 -17.93 -14.32
CA THR A 194 -18.27 -19.15 -15.03
C THR A 194 -17.93 -20.43 -14.28
N SER A 195 -16.82 -20.42 -13.52
CA SER A 195 -16.42 -21.50 -12.65
C SER A 195 -15.58 -20.99 -11.48
N ILE A 196 -15.59 -21.74 -10.37
CA ILE A 196 -14.71 -21.55 -9.23
C ILE A 196 -14.07 -22.91 -8.96
N THR A 197 -12.74 -22.98 -9.09
CA THR A 197 -11.98 -24.18 -8.72
C THR A 197 -11.29 -23.91 -7.39
N SER A 198 -11.62 -24.71 -6.38
CA SER A 198 -10.92 -24.71 -5.10
C SER A 198 -10.47 -26.12 -4.77
N THR A 199 -9.33 -26.27 -4.09
CA THR A 199 -8.92 -27.56 -3.54
C THR A 199 -9.93 -28.04 -2.50
N ASN A 200 -10.34 -27.14 -1.59
CA ASN A 200 -11.33 -27.40 -0.56
C ASN A 200 -12.25 -26.18 -0.40
N PHE A 201 -13.55 -26.39 -0.36
CA PHE A 201 -14.47 -25.41 0.22
C PHE A 201 -14.50 -25.61 1.73
N VAL A 202 -13.92 -24.66 2.48
CA VAL A 202 -13.93 -24.69 3.94
C VAL A 202 -15.16 -23.94 4.43
N GLY A 203 -16.01 -24.61 5.21
CA GLY A 203 -17.28 -24.06 5.69
C GLY A 203 -18.47 -24.57 4.87
N ASN A 204 -19.65 -24.01 5.14
CA ASN A 204 -20.87 -24.41 4.47
C ASN A 204 -21.00 -23.67 3.13
N VAL A 205 -21.49 -24.37 2.10
CA VAL A 205 -22.07 -23.71 0.94
C VAL A 205 -23.48 -23.28 1.32
N THR A 206 -23.67 -21.97 1.44
CA THR A 206 -24.96 -21.37 1.82
C THR A 206 -25.67 -20.79 0.60
N GLY A 207 -27.00 -20.83 0.58
CA GLY A 207 -27.82 -20.36 -0.54
C GLY A 207 -28.16 -21.46 -1.53
N ASP A 208 -28.88 -21.10 -2.59
CA ASP A 208 -29.37 -22.05 -3.59
C ASP A 208 -28.29 -22.40 -4.61
N ILE A 209 -28.06 -23.70 -4.80
CA ILE A 209 -27.33 -24.23 -5.96
C ILE A 209 -28.37 -24.52 -7.04
N THR A 210 -28.46 -23.62 -8.03
CA THR A 210 -29.48 -23.70 -9.09
C THR A 210 -29.13 -24.69 -10.21
N GLY A 211 -27.86 -25.12 -10.27
CA GLY A 211 -27.38 -26.15 -11.19
C GLY A 211 -27.33 -27.55 -10.57
N SER A 212 -26.94 -28.53 -11.38
CA SER A 212 -26.65 -29.88 -10.89
C SER A 212 -25.41 -29.89 -10.00
N ILE A 213 -25.46 -30.68 -8.92
CA ILE A 213 -24.29 -30.98 -8.10
C ILE A 213 -23.65 -32.26 -8.64
N ASN A 214 -22.47 -32.14 -9.23
CA ASN A 214 -21.65 -33.29 -9.62
C ASN A 214 -20.62 -33.56 -8.52
N LEU A 215 -20.64 -34.77 -7.97
CA LEU A 215 -19.68 -35.19 -6.95
C LEU A 215 -18.70 -36.18 -7.58
N ASP A 216 -17.40 -35.93 -7.41
CA ASP A 216 -16.35 -36.88 -7.83
C ASP A 216 -16.19 -38.06 -6.84
N SER A 217 -16.93 -38.03 -5.73
CA SER A 217 -16.92 -39.06 -4.66
C SER A 217 -18.28 -39.16 -3.96
N ASP A 218 -18.34 -39.86 -2.83
CA ASP A 218 -19.55 -40.05 -2.03
C ASP A 218 -20.01 -38.75 -1.34
N LEU A 219 -21.31 -38.57 -1.22
CA LEU A 219 -21.90 -37.55 -0.33
C LEU A 219 -21.74 -37.99 1.13
N ASP A 220 -20.79 -37.39 1.86
CA ASP A 220 -20.63 -37.62 3.29
C ASP A 220 -21.58 -36.71 4.10
N MET A 221 -22.62 -37.29 4.68
CA MET A 221 -23.59 -36.56 5.50
C MET A 221 -23.18 -36.44 6.98
N LYS A 222 -22.15 -37.16 7.44
CA LYS A 222 -21.75 -37.26 8.86
C LYS A 222 -22.94 -37.42 9.83
N THR A 223 -23.32 -36.36 10.53
CA THR A 223 -24.42 -36.29 11.51
C THR A 223 -25.67 -35.58 10.97
N PHE A 224 -25.64 -35.12 9.72
CA PHE A 224 -26.71 -34.35 9.07
C PHE A 224 -27.66 -35.26 8.27
N SER A 225 -28.77 -34.68 7.80
CA SER A 225 -29.83 -35.34 7.02
C SER A 225 -30.08 -34.60 5.70
N ILE A 226 -30.62 -35.29 4.70
CA ILE A 226 -31.17 -34.64 3.49
C ILE A 226 -32.59 -34.23 3.82
N ILE A 227 -32.88 -32.93 3.80
CA ILE A 227 -34.17 -32.37 4.22
C ILE A 227 -34.62 -31.34 3.20
N THR A 228 -35.89 -31.41 2.77
CA THR A 228 -36.54 -30.41 1.91
C THR A 228 -37.28 -29.35 2.75
N SER A 229 -36.55 -28.73 3.68
CA SER A 229 -37.05 -28.02 4.88
C SER A 229 -38.03 -26.87 4.64
N GLN A 230 -38.05 -26.28 3.44
CA GLN A 230 -38.90 -25.12 3.12
C GLN A 230 -39.96 -25.39 2.05
N SER A 231 -39.86 -26.52 1.33
CA SER A 231 -40.68 -26.76 0.14
C SER A 231 -41.60 -27.97 0.26
N ASN A 232 -41.40 -28.83 1.26
CA ASN A 232 -42.09 -30.11 1.42
C ASN A 232 -42.04 -30.99 0.14
N ARG A 233 -41.03 -30.78 -0.70
CA ARG A 233 -40.85 -31.56 -1.92
C ARG A 233 -40.31 -32.94 -1.60
N ASP A 234 -40.61 -33.89 -2.47
CA ASP A 234 -40.06 -35.24 -2.41
C ASP A 234 -38.55 -35.22 -2.63
N VAL A 235 -37.85 -36.15 -1.98
CA VAL A 235 -36.47 -36.49 -2.33
C VAL A 235 -36.51 -37.50 -3.46
N ASN A 236 -36.53 -37.00 -4.70
CA ASN A 236 -36.56 -37.83 -5.89
C ASN A 236 -35.19 -38.43 -6.17
N LEU A 237 -35.09 -39.77 -6.13
CA LEU A 237 -33.90 -40.52 -6.52
C LEU A 237 -34.15 -41.18 -7.87
N ASN A 238 -33.57 -40.61 -8.93
CA ASN A 238 -33.76 -41.05 -10.31
C ASN A 238 -32.44 -41.54 -10.92
N PRO A 239 -32.06 -42.82 -10.72
CA PRO A 239 -30.91 -43.38 -11.40
C PRO A 239 -31.09 -43.30 -12.93
N HIS A 240 -30.01 -43.00 -13.66
CA HIS A 240 -30.05 -42.95 -15.13
C HIS A 240 -29.98 -44.36 -15.74
N GLY A 241 -30.70 -44.59 -16.85
CA GLY A 241 -30.69 -45.87 -17.57
C GLY A 241 -31.23 -47.03 -16.74
N SER A 242 -30.46 -48.12 -16.63
CA SER A 242 -30.77 -49.29 -15.82
C SER A 242 -30.29 -49.20 -14.36
N GLY A 243 -29.86 -48.00 -13.92
CA GLY A 243 -29.40 -47.79 -12.55
C GLY A 243 -30.49 -48.05 -11.51
N VAL A 244 -30.07 -48.37 -10.28
CA VAL A 244 -30.97 -48.59 -9.14
C VAL A 244 -30.47 -47.82 -7.92
N VAL A 245 -31.37 -47.52 -6.98
CA VAL A 245 -30.97 -47.01 -5.66
C VAL A 245 -30.49 -48.18 -4.82
N VAL A 246 -29.22 -48.16 -4.42
CA VAL A 246 -28.59 -49.23 -3.63
C VAL A 246 -28.40 -48.79 -2.20
N ILE A 247 -29.01 -49.49 -1.26
CA ILE A 247 -28.75 -49.33 0.17
C ILE A 247 -27.71 -50.37 0.60
N LYS A 248 -26.47 -49.93 0.80
CA LYS A 248 -25.35 -50.82 1.13
C LYS A 248 -25.32 -51.17 2.62
N GLY A 249 -24.96 -52.42 2.92
CA GLY A 249 -24.50 -52.85 4.23
C GLY A 249 -22.97 -52.75 4.36
N ASN A 250 -22.41 -53.07 5.53
CA ASN A 250 -20.96 -53.24 5.70
C ASN A 250 -20.63 -54.19 6.86
N ALA A 251 -19.35 -54.56 7.00
CA ALA A 251 -18.89 -55.53 8.00
C ALA A 251 -19.22 -55.14 9.45
N THR A 252 -19.28 -53.84 9.75
CA THR A 252 -19.54 -53.33 11.10
C THR A 252 -21.03 -53.16 11.40
N ARG A 253 -21.85 -52.85 10.40
CA ARG A 253 -23.29 -52.50 10.55
C ARG A 253 -24.25 -53.58 10.06
N GLY A 254 -23.75 -54.62 9.40
CA GLY A 254 -24.54 -55.70 8.81
C GLY A 254 -25.17 -55.32 7.47
N SER A 255 -26.21 -56.05 7.07
CA SER A 255 -26.92 -55.89 5.77
C SER A 255 -27.52 -54.50 5.58
N GLY A 256 -27.67 -54.07 4.32
CA GLY A 256 -28.36 -52.83 3.98
C GLY A 256 -29.82 -52.83 4.45
N GLN A 257 -30.31 -51.67 4.89
CA GLN A 257 -31.66 -51.50 5.44
C GLN A 257 -32.32 -50.21 4.99
N LEU A 258 -33.58 -50.28 4.54
CA LEU A 258 -34.48 -49.13 4.48
C LEU A 258 -35.27 -49.08 5.79
N ALA A 259 -35.25 -47.94 6.48
CA ALA A 259 -36.03 -47.71 7.69
C ALA A 259 -37.20 -46.77 7.40
N LEU A 260 -38.40 -47.16 7.85
CA LEU A 260 -39.64 -46.41 7.75
C LEU A 260 -40.10 -46.11 9.17
N ASN A 261 -39.73 -44.94 9.67
CA ASN A 261 -40.03 -44.53 11.04
C ASN A 261 -41.46 -43.99 11.17
N CYS A 262 -42.00 -44.01 12.40
CA CYS A 262 -43.18 -43.24 12.74
C CYS A 262 -42.88 -41.72 12.76
N GLU A 263 -43.93 -40.91 12.85
CA GLU A 263 -43.86 -39.45 12.80
C GLU A 263 -43.00 -38.82 13.92
N ASN A 264 -42.85 -39.51 15.05
CA ASN A 264 -41.98 -39.08 16.15
C ASN A 264 -40.56 -39.68 16.09
N ASN A 265 -40.20 -40.38 15.01
CA ASN A 265 -38.88 -40.97 14.76
C ASN A 265 -38.31 -41.86 15.89
N SER A 266 -39.17 -42.40 16.76
CA SER A 266 -38.78 -43.24 17.90
C SER A 266 -39.00 -44.74 17.66
N HIS A 267 -39.94 -45.09 16.78
CA HIS A 267 -40.25 -46.45 16.36
C HIS A 267 -40.25 -46.53 14.84
N GLY A 268 -40.16 -47.74 14.27
CA GLY A 268 -40.20 -47.91 12.82
C GLY A 268 -40.15 -49.35 12.35
N VAL A 269 -40.50 -49.55 11.08
CA VAL A 269 -40.37 -50.82 10.37
C VAL A 269 -39.12 -50.75 9.49
N LYS A 270 -38.35 -51.84 9.44
CA LYS A 270 -37.16 -51.92 8.58
C LYS A 270 -37.34 -53.00 7.53
N ILE A 271 -37.01 -52.69 6.28
CA ILE A 271 -36.78 -53.67 5.23
C ILE A 271 -35.28 -53.92 5.21
N LYS A 272 -34.86 -55.17 5.48
CA LYS A 272 -33.46 -55.57 5.65
C LYS A 272 -33.12 -56.68 4.67
N GLY A 273 -31.99 -56.55 3.97
CA GLY A 273 -31.45 -57.65 3.17
C GLY A 273 -30.92 -58.83 4.01
N PRO A 274 -30.77 -60.03 3.45
CA PRO A 274 -30.23 -61.18 4.19
C PRO A 274 -28.81 -60.93 4.71
N ALA A 275 -28.39 -61.65 5.74
CA ALA A 275 -27.01 -61.61 6.22
C ALA A 275 -26.05 -62.20 5.17
N HIS A 276 -24.80 -61.73 5.13
CA HIS A 276 -23.81 -62.23 4.15
C HIS A 276 -23.63 -63.75 4.20
N SER A 277 -23.66 -64.34 5.41
CA SER A 277 -23.55 -65.80 5.62
C SER A 277 -24.70 -66.62 5.03
N ALA A 278 -25.85 -66.00 4.71
CA ALA A 278 -26.97 -66.69 4.09
C ALA A 278 -26.80 -66.87 2.57
N GLY A 279 -25.89 -66.12 1.94
CA GLY A 279 -25.63 -66.21 0.49
C GLY A 279 -26.85 -65.96 -0.41
N ALA A 280 -27.92 -65.37 0.13
CA ALA A 280 -29.20 -65.24 -0.55
C ALA A 280 -29.28 -63.96 -1.37
N THR A 281 -29.73 -64.09 -2.63
CA THR A 281 -30.04 -62.98 -3.53
C THR A 281 -31.39 -63.26 -4.17
N TYR A 282 -32.36 -62.37 -3.96
CA TYR A 282 -33.69 -62.46 -4.56
C TYR A 282 -34.26 -61.06 -4.78
N THR A 283 -35.11 -60.92 -5.79
CA THR A 283 -35.79 -59.65 -6.11
C THR A 283 -37.23 -59.76 -5.66
N LEU A 284 -37.61 -58.94 -4.68
CA LEU A 284 -39.02 -58.81 -4.31
C LEU A 284 -39.75 -58.02 -5.40
N THR A 285 -40.51 -58.72 -6.24
CA THR A 285 -41.27 -58.10 -7.32
C THR A 285 -42.69 -57.88 -6.84
N LEU A 286 -43.11 -56.62 -6.70
CA LEU A 286 -44.46 -56.29 -6.23
C LEU A 286 -45.54 -56.81 -7.22
N PRO A 287 -46.74 -57.19 -6.73
CA PRO A 287 -47.82 -57.63 -7.59
C PRO A 287 -48.28 -56.48 -8.50
N THR A 288 -48.65 -56.80 -9.75
CA THR A 288 -49.27 -55.85 -10.67
C THR A 288 -50.79 -55.73 -10.45
N ALA A 289 -51.42 -56.77 -9.92
CA ALA A 289 -52.83 -56.77 -9.55
C ALA A 289 -53.03 -56.19 -8.14
N LEU A 290 -54.08 -55.39 -7.96
CA LEU A 290 -54.49 -54.88 -6.64
C LEU A 290 -55.20 -55.98 -5.82
N PRO A 291 -55.29 -55.84 -4.48
CA PRO A 291 -56.13 -56.71 -3.67
C PRO A 291 -57.59 -56.62 -4.12
N THR A 292 -58.21 -57.75 -4.41
CA THR A 292 -59.61 -57.87 -4.83
C THR A 292 -60.62 -57.82 -3.67
N VAL A 293 -60.19 -58.16 -2.46
CA VAL A 293 -60.98 -58.09 -1.21
C VAL A 293 -60.11 -57.63 -0.04
N THR A 294 -60.75 -57.04 0.98
CA THR A 294 -60.09 -56.67 2.25
C THR A 294 -59.65 -57.93 3.00
N GLY A 295 -58.45 -57.89 3.61
CA GLY A 295 -57.91 -59.02 4.39
C GLY A 295 -57.00 -59.98 3.61
N GLN A 296 -56.60 -59.63 2.38
CA GLN A 296 -55.54 -60.38 1.67
C GLN A 296 -54.15 -60.03 2.18
N SER A 297 -53.29 -61.05 2.29
CA SER A 297 -51.88 -60.93 2.63
C SER A 297 -51.02 -60.83 1.37
N LEU A 298 -49.89 -60.14 1.50
CA LEU A 298 -48.83 -60.18 0.50
C LEU A 298 -47.93 -61.39 0.78
N VAL A 299 -47.88 -62.34 -0.14
CA VAL A 299 -47.09 -63.58 -0.03
C VAL A 299 -46.04 -63.64 -1.14
N SER A 300 -44.88 -64.22 -0.84
CA SER A 300 -43.79 -64.45 -1.80
C SER A 300 -43.78 -65.90 -2.27
N ASP A 301 -43.50 -66.13 -3.54
CA ASP A 301 -43.04 -67.44 -4.02
C ASP A 301 -41.54 -67.67 -3.72
N THR A 302 -41.01 -68.82 -4.15
CA THR A 302 -39.59 -69.18 -3.99
C THR A 302 -38.62 -68.33 -4.82
N SER A 303 -39.13 -67.51 -5.75
CA SER A 303 -38.37 -66.66 -6.66
C SER A 303 -38.41 -65.17 -6.26
N GLY A 304 -39.18 -64.82 -5.22
CA GLY A 304 -39.35 -63.43 -4.75
C GLY A 304 -40.50 -62.68 -5.42
N VAL A 305 -41.30 -63.33 -6.26
CA VAL A 305 -42.49 -62.69 -6.85
C VAL A 305 -43.58 -62.62 -5.78
N LEU A 306 -44.04 -61.39 -5.52
CA LEU A 306 -45.06 -61.13 -4.52
C LEU A 306 -46.46 -61.16 -5.16
N SER A 307 -47.43 -61.73 -4.45
CA SER A 307 -48.84 -61.78 -4.87
C SER A 307 -49.77 -61.57 -3.68
N PHE A 308 -50.98 -61.04 -3.94
CA PHE A 308 -52.03 -61.02 -2.92
C PHE A 308 -52.71 -62.38 -2.86
N SER A 309 -52.82 -62.94 -1.66
CA SER A 309 -53.52 -64.18 -1.39
C SER A 309 -54.48 -63.98 -0.23
N THR A 310 -55.65 -64.59 -0.29
CA THR A 310 -56.57 -64.63 0.85
C THR A 310 -55.85 -65.30 2.01
N ILE A 311 -55.73 -64.58 3.12
CA ILE A 311 -55.48 -65.23 4.40
C ILE A 311 -56.67 -66.17 4.59
N ASP A 312 -56.43 -67.47 4.75
CA ASP A 312 -57.46 -68.38 5.23
C ASP A 312 -57.80 -67.99 6.68
N THR A 313 -58.61 -66.95 6.81
CA THR A 313 -59.28 -66.54 8.06
C THR A 313 -60.58 -67.32 8.23
N GLY A 314 -60.86 -68.29 7.35
CA GLY A 314 -62.15 -68.95 7.18
C GLY A 314 -62.17 -70.45 7.44
N ASN A 315 -61.06 -71.05 7.89
CA ASN A 315 -61.07 -72.40 8.44
C ASN A 315 -60.53 -72.37 9.87
N PRO A 316 -61.36 -72.60 10.92
CA PRO A 316 -60.88 -72.81 12.27
C PRO A 316 -60.22 -74.19 12.38
N GLY A 317 -59.18 -74.44 11.57
CA GLY A 317 -58.40 -75.67 11.52
C GLY A 317 -57.53 -75.90 12.75
N PHE A 318 -57.87 -75.27 13.88
CA PHE A 318 -57.23 -75.44 15.18
C PHE A 318 -58.29 -75.41 16.28
N LEU A 319 -58.81 -76.57 16.69
CA LEU A 319 -59.39 -76.76 18.03
C LEU A 319 -58.32 -77.40 18.92
N GLU A 320 -57.31 -76.63 19.29
CA GLU A 320 -56.19 -77.11 20.14
C GLU A 320 -56.47 -76.97 21.64
N THR A 321 -57.71 -76.68 22.04
CA THR A 321 -58.12 -76.62 23.45
C THR A 321 -59.38 -77.46 23.69
N PRO A 322 -59.56 -78.08 24.88
CA PRO A 322 -60.79 -78.78 25.22
C PRO A 322 -62.01 -77.90 24.93
N ALA A 323 -62.93 -78.38 24.11
CA ALA A 323 -64.03 -77.57 23.59
C ALA A 323 -65.37 -78.28 23.73
N LEU A 324 -66.41 -77.51 24.06
CA LEU A 324 -67.82 -77.92 24.01
C LEU A 324 -68.46 -77.33 22.76
N LEU A 325 -68.83 -78.20 21.81
CA LEU A 325 -69.67 -77.85 20.67
C LEU A 325 -71.11 -77.66 21.15
N SER A 326 -71.54 -76.41 21.21
CA SER A 326 -72.89 -76.00 21.64
C SER A 326 -73.79 -75.57 20.47
N THR A 327 -73.28 -75.61 19.23
CA THR A 327 -74.00 -75.29 18.00
C THR A 327 -73.59 -76.23 16.87
N ASN A 328 -74.51 -76.49 15.92
CA ASN A 328 -74.22 -77.33 14.75
C ASN A 328 -72.99 -76.78 14.01
N THR A 329 -72.05 -77.66 13.70
CA THR A 329 -70.74 -77.29 13.14
C THR A 329 -70.41 -78.21 11.96
N THR A 330 -69.91 -77.63 10.87
CA THR A 330 -69.46 -78.38 9.68
C THR A 330 -67.95 -78.25 9.54
N ILE A 331 -67.25 -79.39 9.39
CA ILE A 331 -65.83 -79.42 9.03
C ILE A 331 -65.76 -79.59 7.51
N SER A 332 -65.31 -78.55 6.81
CA SER A 332 -65.47 -78.48 5.35
C SER A 332 -64.33 -79.10 4.54
N ALA A 333 -63.21 -79.50 5.16
CA ALA A 333 -62.09 -80.14 4.48
C ALA A 333 -61.27 -81.06 5.40
N ASN A 334 -60.60 -82.05 4.80
CA ASN A 334 -59.72 -82.99 5.49
C ASN A 334 -58.41 -82.28 5.89
N VAL A 335 -58.30 -81.89 7.15
CA VAL A 335 -57.08 -81.32 7.74
C VAL A 335 -56.40 -82.41 8.58
N ASN A 336 -55.22 -82.85 8.16
CA ASN A 336 -54.35 -83.69 8.99
C ASN A 336 -53.86 -82.85 10.17
N ALA A 337 -54.54 -82.93 11.31
CA ALA A 337 -54.09 -82.29 12.56
C ALA A 337 -54.40 -83.22 13.75
N GLY A 338 -53.36 -83.71 14.42
CA GLY A 338 -53.48 -84.44 15.67
C GLY A 338 -53.79 -83.48 16.81
N GLY A 339 -55.07 -83.39 17.21
CA GLY A 339 -55.47 -82.62 18.39
C GLY A 339 -55.20 -83.39 19.69
N MET A 340 -54.54 -82.75 20.66
CA MET A 340 -54.51 -83.22 22.05
C MET A 340 -55.63 -82.52 22.85
N GLY A 341 -56.64 -83.26 23.31
CA GLY A 341 -57.69 -82.74 24.21
C GLY A 341 -59.06 -83.40 24.02
N THR A 342 -59.93 -83.34 25.04
CA THR A 342 -61.31 -83.88 24.97
C THR A 342 -62.24 -82.93 24.23
N MET A 343 -62.96 -83.43 23.21
CA MET A 343 -64.06 -82.72 22.54
C MET A 343 -65.41 -83.22 23.08
N ALA A 344 -66.26 -82.31 23.56
CA ALA A 344 -67.63 -82.62 23.98
C ALA A 344 -68.64 -82.03 22.98
N ILE A 345 -69.67 -82.80 22.62
CA ILE A 345 -70.77 -82.36 21.76
C ILE A 345 -72.02 -82.27 22.62
N ALA A 346 -72.63 -81.09 22.74
CA ALA A 346 -73.85 -80.91 23.51
C ALA A 346 -75.02 -81.68 22.87
N SER A 347 -75.99 -82.10 23.69
CA SER A 347 -77.16 -82.82 23.21
C SER A 347 -77.92 -82.02 22.15
N GLY A 348 -78.23 -82.65 21.01
CA GLY A 348 -78.94 -82.03 19.89
C GLY A 348 -78.04 -81.32 18.88
N ILE A 349 -76.72 -81.32 19.07
CA ILE A 349 -75.76 -80.71 18.14
C ILE A 349 -75.28 -81.71 17.09
N VAL A 350 -75.29 -81.27 15.83
CA VAL A 350 -74.81 -82.02 14.68
C VAL A 350 -73.42 -81.53 14.29
N LEU A 351 -72.46 -82.46 14.28
CA LEU A 351 -71.15 -82.27 13.65
C LEU A 351 -71.19 -82.92 12.26
N THR A 352 -71.10 -82.11 11.21
CA THR A 352 -71.09 -82.59 9.82
C THR A 352 -69.65 -82.67 9.31
N VAL A 353 -69.25 -83.84 8.81
CA VAL A 353 -67.93 -84.07 8.19
C VAL A 353 -68.09 -84.55 6.74
N PRO A 354 -67.12 -84.30 5.84
CA PRO A 354 -67.23 -84.73 4.45
C PRO A 354 -67.13 -86.26 4.37
N SER A 355 -67.91 -86.89 3.48
CA SER A 355 -67.97 -88.35 3.32
C SER A 355 -66.64 -89.00 2.92
N THR A 356 -65.69 -88.19 2.44
CA THR A 356 -64.33 -88.60 2.06
C THR A 356 -63.32 -88.52 3.21
N SER A 357 -63.75 -88.16 4.43
CA SER A 357 -62.89 -87.99 5.60
C SER A 357 -63.11 -89.07 6.65
N THR A 358 -62.04 -89.54 7.30
CA THR A 358 -62.13 -90.48 8.43
C THR A 358 -62.09 -89.70 9.74
N TYR A 359 -63.19 -89.68 10.50
CA TYR A 359 -63.21 -89.09 11.84
C TYR A 359 -62.79 -90.14 12.87
N THR A 360 -61.65 -89.93 13.52
CA THR A 360 -61.18 -90.82 14.59
C THR A 360 -61.32 -90.11 15.93
N VAL A 361 -62.22 -90.60 16.80
CA VAL A 361 -62.29 -90.18 18.20
C VAL A 361 -61.20 -90.93 18.96
N ILE A 362 -60.09 -90.26 19.26
CA ILE A 362 -59.10 -90.82 20.18
C ILE A 362 -59.53 -90.43 21.59
N LYS A 363 -60.04 -91.40 22.34
CA LYS A 363 -60.30 -91.23 23.76
C LYS A 363 -58.95 -91.21 24.49
N GLY A 364 -58.57 -90.06 25.04
CA GLY A 364 -57.59 -89.99 26.13
C GLY A 364 -58.17 -90.55 27.41
#